data_AF-A0A258V446-F1
#
_entry.id   AF-A0A258V446-F1
#
_cell.length_a   1.000
_cell.length_b   1.000
_cell.length_c   1.000
_cell.angle_alpha   90.00
_cell.angle_beta   90.00
_cell.angle_gamma   90.00
#
_symmetry.space_group_name_H-M   'P 1'
#
loop_
_entity.id
_entity.type
_entity.pdbx_description
1 polymer ?
#
loop_
_entity_poly.entity_id
_entity_poly.type
_entity_poly.pdbx_seq_one_letter_code
_entity_poly.pdbx_strand_id
1 'polypeptide(L)'
;MTVAANAQKQVALAQKTGVKMQALYRAEMWEDSVGEVRQMLRTRNRKEEGLGLPLPGGPVAVFEPMGSAMLLAGEGGLEDRAVGEDVEILLSDSTQVTAAVEELERKGRARTARLTATNARPVPVSFEARIASSPGTQIRAKGAKLTRKDGRDTWAVTIPANGTATLTYTLTDPE
;
A
#
# COMPACT_ATOMS: atom_id res chain seq x y z
N MET A 1 -5.32 -14.57 54.57
CA MET A 1 -4.63 -13.76 53.54
C MET A 1 -4.54 -14.63 52.31
N THR A 2 -5.42 -14.44 51.32
CA THR A 2 -5.45 -15.30 50.12
C THR A 2 -6.02 -14.55 48.93
N VAL A 3 -5.55 -14.97 47.75
CA VAL A 3 -5.93 -14.63 46.36
C VAL A 3 -5.10 -13.50 45.74
N ALA A 4 -4.53 -13.61 44.54
CA ALA A 4 -3.90 -14.68 43.76
C ALA A 4 -3.37 -14.01 42.48
N ALA A 5 -2.24 -14.53 41.99
CA ALA A 5 -1.83 -14.60 40.58
C ALA A 5 -1.93 -13.33 39.71
N ASN A 6 -0.75 -12.74 39.48
CA ASN A 6 -0.44 -11.93 38.30
C ASN A 6 -0.95 -12.63 37.03
N ALA A 7 -1.99 -12.07 36.40
CA ALA A 7 -2.44 -12.47 35.08
C ALA A 7 -1.40 -12.08 34.04
N GLN A 8 -0.43 -12.96 33.79
CA GLN A 8 0.51 -12.81 32.68
C GLN A 8 -0.25 -13.17 31.40
N LYS A 9 -0.72 -12.14 30.69
CA LYS A 9 -1.35 -12.26 29.38
C LYS A 9 -0.30 -12.79 28.39
N GLN A 10 -0.20 -14.10 28.25
CA GLN A 10 0.65 -14.70 27.23
C GLN A 10 0.06 -14.35 25.86
N VAL A 11 0.79 -13.53 25.10
CA VAL A 11 0.47 -13.27 23.70
C VAL A 11 0.96 -14.49 22.93
N ALA A 12 0.04 -15.31 22.42
CA ALA A 12 0.39 -16.45 21.59
C ALA A 12 1.01 -15.95 20.27
N LEU A 13 2.24 -16.38 19.97
CA LEU A 13 2.86 -16.14 18.67
C LEU A 13 2.13 -17.00 17.62
N ALA A 14 1.31 -16.38 16.77
CA ALA A 14 0.62 -17.07 15.69
C ALA A 14 1.60 -17.28 14.52
N GLN A 15 2.10 -18.51 14.36
CA GLN A 15 2.92 -18.88 13.20
C GLN A 15 2.04 -19.48 12.10
N LYS A 16 2.07 -18.88 10.90
CA LYS A 16 1.39 -19.39 9.71
C LYS A 16 2.35 -19.47 8.53
N THR A 17 2.28 -20.58 7.82
CA THR A 17 3.08 -20.86 6.61
C THR A 17 2.15 -21.00 5.42
N GLY A 18 2.65 -20.70 4.21
CA GLY A 18 1.88 -20.82 2.97
C GLY A 18 0.79 -19.76 2.78
N VAL A 19 0.89 -18.61 3.46
CA VAL A 19 -0.01 -17.47 3.25
C VAL A 19 0.25 -16.86 1.89
N LYS A 20 -0.78 -16.80 1.04
CA LYS A 20 -0.71 -16.14 -0.26
C LYS A 20 -0.71 -14.63 -0.03
N MET A 21 0.41 -13.98 -0.28
CA MET A 21 0.55 -12.52 -0.22
C MET A 21 0.82 -11.95 -1.61
N GLN A 22 0.32 -10.74 -1.84
CA GLN A 22 0.59 -9.96 -3.03
C GLN A 22 1.43 -8.75 -2.63
N ALA A 23 2.55 -8.56 -3.33
CA ALA A 23 3.33 -7.34 -3.21
C ALA A 23 2.64 -6.20 -3.96
N LEU A 24 2.50 -5.07 -3.27
CA LEU A 24 1.92 -3.83 -3.76
C LEU A 24 2.86 -2.69 -3.38
N TYR A 25 3.10 -1.75 -4.29
CA TYR A 25 3.82 -0.52 -3.99
C TYR A 25 2.83 0.62 -3.90
N ARG A 26 2.91 1.42 -2.83
CA ARG A 26 1.99 2.53 -2.60
C ARG A 26 2.73 3.85 -2.46
N ALA A 27 2.28 4.85 -3.22
CA ALA A 27 2.64 6.25 -3.00
C ALA A 27 1.46 6.97 -2.33
N GLU A 28 1.73 7.61 -1.20
CA GLU A 28 0.80 8.59 -0.62
C GLU A 28 1.13 9.96 -1.21
N MET A 29 0.10 10.66 -1.71
CA MET A 29 0.26 11.92 -2.42
C MET A 29 -0.65 12.99 -1.82
N TRP A 30 -0.17 14.22 -1.87
CA TRP A 30 -0.96 15.41 -1.60
C TRP A 30 -1.01 16.25 -2.87
N GLU A 31 -2.14 16.25 -3.56
CA GLU A 31 -2.37 16.97 -4.82
C GLU A 31 -1.32 16.61 -5.89
N ASP A 32 -0.35 17.49 -6.12
CA ASP A 32 0.77 17.36 -7.07
C ASP A 32 2.11 17.02 -6.39
N SER A 33 2.10 16.78 -5.07
CA SER A 33 3.24 16.34 -4.30
C SER A 33 3.18 14.84 -4.02
N VAL A 34 4.33 14.16 -4.21
CA VAL A 34 4.48 12.73 -3.98
C VAL A 34 5.31 12.48 -2.73
N GLY A 35 4.77 11.66 -1.82
CA GLY A 35 5.51 11.14 -0.68
C GLY A 35 6.36 9.92 -1.04
N GLU A 36 6.91 9.27 -0.03
CA GLU A 36 7.71 8.06 -0.22
C GLU A 36 6.87 6.90 -0.78
N VAL A 37 7.47 6.11 -1.66
CA VAL A 37 6.87 4.86 -2.14
C VAL A 37 7.21 3.76 -1.15
N ARG A 38 6.18 3.14 -0.56
CA ARG A 38 6.34 2.04 0.38
C ARG A 38 5.92 0.73 -0.24
N GLN A 39 6.68 -0.32 0.06
CA GLN A 39 6.25 -1.68 -0.25
C GLN A 39 5.22 -2.14 0.78
N MET A 40 4.19 -2.82 0.31
CA MET A 40 3.11 -3.37 1.12
C MET A 40 2.88 -4.82 0.70
N LEU A 41 2.58 -5.67 1.68
CA LEU A 41 2.10 -7.01 1.43
C LEU A 41 0.62 -7.06 1.76
N ARG A 42 -0.19 -7.44 0.78
CA ARG A 42 -1.64 -7.57 0.93
C ARG A 42 -2.08 -9.01 0.83
N THR A 43 -2.98 -9.41 1.71
CA THR A 43 -3.68 -10.69 1.64
C THR A 43 -5.11 -10.52 2.17
N ARG A 44 -5.93 -11.56 2.04
CA ARG A 44 -7.26 -11.60 2.67
C ARG A 44 -7.23 -12.64 3.77
N ASN A 45 -7.82 -12.33 4.92
CA ASN A 45 -7.84 -13.22 6.06
C ASN A 45 -8.85 -14.37 5.88
N ARG A 46 -8.57 -15.28 4.94
CA ARG A 46 -9.41 -16.43 4.59
C ARG A 46 -8.59 -17.71 4.59
N LYS A 47 -9.25 -18.85 4.80
CA LYS A 47 -8.60 -20.17 4.79
C LYS A 47 -7.97 -20.50 3.43
N GLU A 48 -8.62 -20.10 2.34
CA GLU A 48 -8.19 -20.35 0.95
C GLU A 48 -6.87 -19.63 0.58
N GLU A 49 -6.58 -18.53 1.28
CA GLU A 49 -5.37 -17.72 1.19
C GLU A 49 -4.29 -18.16 2.21
N GLY A 50 -4.53 -19.24 2.96
CA GLY A 50 -3.60 -19.75 3.99
C GLY A 50 -3.73 -19.07 5.37
N LEU A 51 -4.71 -18.18 5.54
CA LEU A 51 -5.07 -17.52 6.80
C LEU A 51 -6.41 -18.07 7.35
N GLY A 52 -7.33 -17.21 7.80
CA GLY A 52 -8.66 -17.58 8.30
C GLY A 52 -8.75 -17.71 9.82
N LEU A 53 -8.07 -16.81 10.54
CA LEU A 53 -8.07 -16.73 12.00
C LEU A 53 -8.10 -15.26 12.43
N PRO A 54 -8.64 -14.91 13.62
CA PRO A 54 -8.55 -13.55 14.12
C PRO A 54 -7.07 -13.14 14.24
N LEU A 55 -6.72 -11.99 13.67
CA LEU A 55 -5.36 -11.45 13.71
C LEU A 55 -5.34 -10.27 14.69
N PRO A 56 -4.80 -10.46 15.91
CA PRO A 56 -4.65 -9.35 16.84
C PRO A 56 -3.62 -8.35 16.31
N GLY A 57 -3.83 -7.08 16.60
CA GLY A 57 -2.90 -6.02 16.26
C GLY A 57 -1.55 -6.24 16.95
N GLY A 58 -0.47 -5.96 16.24
CA GLY A 58 0.89 -6.16 16.76
C GLY A 58 1.98 -6.12 15.70
N PRO A 59 3.25 -6.21 16.12
CA PRO A 59 4.37 -6.30 15.20
C PRO A 59 4.33 -7.62 14.42
N VAL A 60 4.68 -7.55 13.14
CA VAL A 60 4.76 -8.69 12.23
C VAL A 60 6.08 -8.67 11.47
N ALA A 61 6.65 -9.85 11.25
CA ALA A 61 7.79 -10.06 10.38
C ALA A 61 7.38 -11.03 9.27
N VAL A 62 7.73 -10.69 8.03
CA VAL A 62 7.46 -11.52 6.86
C VAL A 62 8.76 -12.09 6.34
N PHE A 63 8.75 -13.40 6.12
CA PHE A 63 9.88 -14.14 5.56
C PHE A 63 9.52 -14.72 4.20
N GLU A 64 10.44 -14.58 3.25
CA GLU A 64 10.34 -15.21 1.93
C GLU A 64 11.33 -16.38 1.82
N PRO A 65 10.94 -17.50 1.19
CA PRO A 65 11.84 -18.62 0.98
C PRO A 65 12.87 -18.26 -0.11
N MET A 66 14.16 -18.41 0.20
CA MET A 66 15.26 -18.32 -0.76
C MET A 66 16.11 -19.58 -0.68
N GLY A 67 15.82 -20.54 -1.57
CA GLY A 67 16.43 -21.88 -1.53
C GLY A 67 16.03 -22.62 -0.25
N SER A 68 17.02 -23.00 0.57
CA SER A 68 16.80 -23.67 1.87
C SER A 68 16.68 -22.70 3.05
N ALA A 69 16.83 -21.39 2.83
CA ALA A 69 16.77 -20.37 3.88
C ALA A 69 15.46 -19.57 3.82
N MET A 70 15.06 -19.04 4.97
CA MET A 70 14.00 -18.03 5.09
C MET A 70 14.69 -16.67 5.25
N LEU A 71 14.49 -15.76 4.30
CA LEU A 71 15.01 -14.40 4.40
C LEU A 71 13.93 -13.46 4.89
N LEU A 72 14.32 -12.51 5.75
CA LEU A 72 13.43 -11.44 6.17
C LEU A 72 13.13 -10.55 4.96
N ALA A 73 11.89 -10.60 4.49
CA ALA A 73 11.39 -9.77 3.40
C ALA A 73 10.92 -8.40 3.92
N GLY A 74 10.53 -8.33 5.19
CA GLY A 74 10.36 -7.08 5.89
C GLY A 74 9.62 -7.23 7.22
N GLU A 75 9.56 -6.13 7.95
CA GLU A 75 8.90 -6.02 9.25
C GLU A 75 7.91 -4.87 9.20
N GLY A 76 6.84 -4.97 9.97
CA GLY A 76 5.78 -3.98 9.99
C GLY A 76 4.85 -4.10 11.17
N GLY A 77 3.85 -3.23 11.19
CA GLY A 77 2.72 -3.33 12.11
C GLY A 77 1.51 -3.90 11.39
N LEU A 78 0.74 -4.71 12.12
CA LEU A 78 -0.58 -5.17 11.73
C LEU A 78 -1.61 -4.55 12.68
N GLU A 79 -2.71 -4.02 12.16
CA GLU A 79 -3.87 -3.61 12.96
C GLU A 79 -4.74 -4.84 13.29
N ASP A 80 -5.61 -4.74 14.30
CA ASP A 80 -6.58 -5.80 14.56
C ASP A 80 -7.44 -6.08 13.30
N ARG A 81 -7.46 -7.33 12.83
CA ARG A 81 -8.24 -7.76 11.66
C ARG A 81 -9.11 -8.97 11.98
N ALA A 82 -10.39 -8.86 11.67
CA ALA A 82 -11.32 -9.96 11.75
C ALA A 82 -11.11 -10.97 10.60
N VAL A 83 -11.70 -12.15 10.74
CA VAL A 83 -11.72 -13.15 9.66
C VAL A 83 -12.51 -12.60 8.48
N GLY A 84 -11.94 -12.71 7.28
CA GLY A 84 -12.55 -12.27 6.02
C GLY A 84 -12.12 -10.89 5.54
N GLU A 85 -11.46 -10.09 6.38
CA GLU A 85 -10.98 -8.73 6.04
C GLU A 85 -9.67 -8.74 5.24
N ASP A 86 -9.42 -7.64 4.53
CA ASP A 86 -8.11 -7.36 3.92
C ASP A 86 -7.06 -7.11 5.01
N VAL A 87 -5.90 -7.72 4.83
CA VAL A 87 -4.72 -7.59 5.68
C VAL A 87 -3.66 -6.87 4.86
N GLU A 88 -3.22 -5.73 5.36
CA GLU A 88 -2.17 -4.92 4.73
C GLU A 88 -0.99 -4.81 5.72
N ILE A 89 0.18 -5.29 5.32
CA ILE A 89 1.43 -5.14 6.08
C ILE A 89 2.27 -4.11 5.35
N LEU A 90 2.48 -2.95 5.98
CA LEU A 90 3.41 -1.95 5.47
C LEU A 90 4.84 -2.38 5.77
N LEU A 91 5.66 -2.48 4.74
CA LEU A 91 7.10 -2.67 4.84
C LEU A 91 7.81 -1.31 4.69
N SER A 92 9.12 -1.30 4.94
CA SER A 92 9.98 -0.12 4.77
C SER A 92 10.00 0.41 3.32
N ASP A 93 10.62 1.58 3.15
CA ASP A 93 10.65 2.33 1.89
C ASP A 93 11.25 1.52 0.74
N SER A 94 10.67 1.68 -0.45
CA SER A 94 11.07 0.96 -1.66
C SER A 94 12.10 1.75 -2.45
N THR A 95 13.28 1.18 -2.65
CA THR A 95 14.32 1.77 -3.52
C THR A 95 14.17 1.40 -4.99
N GLN A 96 13.45 0.31 -5.30
CA GLN A 96 13.35 -0.24 -6.66
C GLN A 96 12.09 0.20 -7.42
N VAL A 97 11.10 0.74 -6.70
CA VAL A 97 9.90 1.34 -7.28
C VAL A 97 9.80 2.76 -6.77
N THR A 98 9.78 3.72 -7.69
CA THR A 98 9.79 5.16 -7.39
C THR A 98 8.63 5.87 -8.10
N ALA A 99 8.28 7.06 -7.61
CA ALA A 99 7.24 7.88 -8.20
C ALA A 99 7.69 9.36 -8.21
N ALA A 100 7.36 10.07 -9.28
CA ALA A 100 7.66 11.49 -9.45
C ALA A 100 6.47 12.20 -10.08
N VAL A 101 6.24 13.46 -9.72
CA VAL A 101 5.19 14.30 -10.30
C VAL A 101 5.80 15.55 -10.91
N GLU A 102 5.32 15.91 -12.10
CA GLU A 102 5.63 17.18 -12.78
C GLU A 102 4.34 17.98 -13.03
N GLU A 103 4.35 19.30 -12.75
CA GLU A 103 3.29 20.20 -13.19
C GLU A 103 3.46 20.46 -14.70
N LEU A 104 2.42 20.20 -15.48
CA LEU A 104 2.41 20.43 -16.93
C LEU A 104 1.81 21.78 -17.30
N GLU A 105 0.74 22.19 -16.62
CA GLU A 105 0.01 23.42 -16.93
C GLU A 105 -0.79 23.92 -15.73
N ARG A 106 -0.87 25.24 -15.57
CA ARG A 106 -1.76 25.91 -14.62
C ARG A 106 -2.61 26.97 -15.33
N LYS A 107 -3.93 26.89 -15.17
CA LYS A 107 -4.92 27.82 -15.76
C LYS A 107 -5.98 28.19 -14.73
N GLY A 108 -5.89 29.41 -14.19
CA GLY A 108 -6.77 29.85 -13.11
C GLY A 108 -6.71 28.88 -11.93
N ARG A 109 -7.86 28.28 -11.59
CA ARG A 109 -8.03 27.28 -10.53
C ARG A 109 -7.73 25.83 -10.94
N ALA A 110 -7.34 25.60 -12.19
CA ALA A 110 -7.04 24.27 -12.71
C ALA A 110 -5.52 24.06 -12.81
N ARG A 111 -5.04 22.94 -12.27
CA ARG A 111 -3.63 22.49 -12.32
C ARG A 111 -3.57 21.11 -12.96
N THR A 112 -2.79 20.95 -14.02
CA THR A 112 -2.58 19.66 -14.68
C THR A 112 -1.20 19.14 -14.34
N ALA A 113 -1.13 17.91 -13.84
CA ALA A 113 0.11 17.26 -13.45
C ALA A 113 0.25 15.90 -14.15
N ARG A 114 1.50 15.44 -14.28
CA ARG A 114 1.84 14.08 -14.69
C ARG A 114 2.58 13.37 -13.57
N LEU A 115 1.99 12.29 -13.08
CA LEU A 115 2.63 11.31 -12.23
C LEU A 115 3.31 10.25 -13.10
N THR A 116 4.58 9.95 -12.82
CA THR A 116 5.36 8.89 -13.43
C THR A 116 5.82 7.92 -12.35
N ALA A 117 5.40 6.67 -12.43
CA ALA A 117 5.86 5.60 -11.56
C ALA A 117 6.82 4.68 -12.34
N THR A 118 7.95 4.34 -11.71
CA THR A 118 9.06 3.61 -12.34
C THR A 118 9.34 2.33 -11.55
N ASN A 119 9.52 1.22 -12.25
CA ASN A 119 9.86 -0.07 -11.69
C ASN A 119 11.21 -0.55 -12.22
N ALA A 120 12.22 -0.62 -11.35
CA ALA A 120 13.55 -1.16 -11.67
C ALA A 120 13.66 -2.67 -11.45
N ARG A 121 12.57 -3.36 -11.09
CA ARG A 121 12.56 -4.80 -10.86
C ARG A 121 12.45 -5.56 -12.20
N PRO A 122 13.03 -6.77 -12.30
CA PRO A 122 12.93 -7.62 -13.49
C PRO A 122 11.56 -8.31 -13.64
N VAL A 123 10.58 -7.96 -12.81
CA VAL A 123 9.21 -8.49 -12.85
C VAL A 123 8.21 -7.33 -12.75
N PRO A 124 7.01 -7.47 -13.34
CA PRO A 124 5.96 -6.47 -13.20
C PRO A 124 5.53 -6.32 -11.73
N VAL A 125 5.09 -5.12 -11.35
CA VAL A 125 4.66 -4.80 -9.99
C VAL A 125 3.29 -4.12 -9.99
N SER A 126 2.49 -4.39 -8.96
CA SER A 126 1.27 -3.64 -8.69
C SER A 126 1.63 -2.33 -7.99
N PHE A 127 1.08 -1.22 -8.46
CA PHE A 127 1.31 0.11 -7.90
C PHE A 127 -0.02 0.84 -7.65
N GLU A 128 -0.11 1.51 -6.51
CA GLU A 128 -1.21 2.38 -6.12
C GLU A 128 -0.70 3.77 -5.77
N ALA A 129 -1.22 4.81 -6.44
CA ALA A 129 -1.08 6.19 -5.99
C ALA A 129 -2.38 6.63 -5.32
N ARG A 130 -2.30 7.02 -4.04
CA ARG A 130 -3.43 7.56 -3.27
C ARG A 130 -3.28 9.07 -3.17
N ILE A 131 -4.12 9.79 -3.90
CA ILE A 131 -4.08 11.24 -4.02
C ILE A 131 -5.10 11.85 -3.06
N ALA A 132 -4.60 12.48 -1.99
CA ALA A 132 -5.39 13.37 -1.15
C ALA A 132 -5.44 14.77 -1.77
N SER A 133 -6.51 15.51 -1.50
CA SER A 133 -6.68 16.88 -1.98
C SER A 133 -7.45 17.72 -0.97
N SER A 134 -7.35 19.04 -1.11
CA SER A 134 -8.13 19.97 -0.30
C SER A 134 -9.64 19.74 -0.47
N PRO A 135 -10.47 19.96 0.57
CA PRO A 135 -11.92 19.82 0.48
C PRO A 135 -12.50 20.60 -0.70
N GLY A 136 -13.40 19.98 -1.47
CA GLY A 136 -14.02 20.59 -2.65
C GLY A 136 -13.18 20.51 -3.94
N THR A 137 -11.90 20.18 -3.85
CA THR A 137 -11.03 20.00 -5.02
C THR A 137 -11.46 18.78 -5.82
N GLN A 138 -11.62 18.93 -7.13
CA GLN A 138 -11.93 17.83 -8.04
C GLN A 138 -10.66 17.30 -8.72
N ILE A 139 -10.51 15.98 -8.78
CA ILE A 139 -9.44 15.31 -9.52
C ILE A 139 -10.03 14.60 -10.74
N ARG A 140 -9.51 14.87 -11.93
CA ARG A 140 -9.91 14.17 -13.17
C ARG A 140 -8.70 13.62 -13.89
N ALA A 141 -8.65 12.30 -14.04
CA ALA A 141 -7.63 11.63 -14.81
C ALA A 141 -7.94 11.66 -16.32
N LYS A 142 -6.90 11.76 -17.14
CA LYS A 142 -6.98 11.65 -18.60
C LYS A 142 -6.77 10.20 -19.02
N GLY A 143 -7.83 9.53 -19.44
CA GLY A 143 -7.77 8.17 -20.01
C GLY A 143 -7.51 7.05 -19.00
N ALA A 144 -7.52 7.35 -17.69
CA ALA A 144 -7.40 6.36 -16.62
C ALA A 144 -8.58 6.47 -15.66
N LYS A 145 -8.93 5.35 -15.03
CA LYS A 145 -9.97 5.31 -13.99
C LYS A 145 -9.35 5.62 -12.63
N LEU A 146 -9.96 6.53 -11.90
CA LEU A 146 -9.70 6.74 -10.48
C LEU A 146 -10.81 6.10 -9.66
N THR A 147 -10.45 5.45 -8.56
CA THR A 147 -11.40 4.91 -7.58
C THR A 147 -11.28 5.69 -6.28
N ARG A 148 -12.40 6.20 -5.77
CA ARG A 148 -12.45 6.91 -4.49
C ARG A 148 -12.52 5.91 -3.34
N LYS A 149 -11.57 5.99 -2.39
CA LYS A 149 -11.57 5.20 -1.14
C LYS A 149 -11.06 6.07 0.00
N ASP A 150 -11.74 6.05 1.14
CA ASP A 150 -11.33 6.78 2.36
C ASP A 150 -11.02 8.27 2.13
N GLY A 151 -11.80 8.93 1.26
CA GLY A 151 -11.61 10.35 0.94
C GLY A 151 -10.41 10.66 0.05
N ARG A 152 -9.79 9.65 -0.58
CA ARG A 152 -8.66 9.79 -1.51
C ARG A 152 -9.01 9.20 -2.87
N ASP A 153 -8.48 9.80 -3.93
CA ASP A 153 -8.57 9.25 -5.28
C ASP A 153 -7.40 8.31 -5.51
N THR A 154 -7.70 7.05 -5.79
CA THR A 154 -6.69 6.01 -5.98
C THR A 154 -6.55 5.68 -7.45
N TRP A 155 -5.31 5.76 -7.96
CA TRP A 155 -4.92 5.21 -9.24
C TRP A 155 -4.16 3.91 -9.02
N ALA A 156 -4.73 2.81 -9.52
CA ALA A 156 -4.11 1.49 -9.46
C ALA A 156 -3.65 1.06 -10.86
N VAL A 157 -2.41 0.59 -10.98
CA VAL A 157 -1.80 0.19 -12.26
C VAL A 157 -0.79 -0.93 -12.06
N THR A 158 -0.56 -1.74 -13.09
CA THR A 158 0.59 -2.63 -13.16
C THR A 158 1.71 -1.95 -13.92
N ILE A 159 2.87 -1.78 -13.28
CA ILE A 159 4.07 -1.26 -13.93
C ILE A 159 4.84 -2.46 -14.50
N PRO A 160 5.19 -2.49 -15.80
CA PRO A 160 5.97 -3.58 -16.38
C PRO A 160 7.36 -3.70 -15.75
N ALA A 161 8.01 -4.85 -15.94
CA ALA A 161 9.40 -5.07 -15.54
C ALA A 161 10.32 -4.04 -16.20
N ASN A 162 11.24 -3.45 -15.43
CA ASN A 162 12.18 -2.42 -15.90
C ASN A 162 11.51 -1.27 -16.68
N GLY A 163 10.28 -0.90 -16.32
CA GLY A 163 9.46 0.01 -17.10
C GLY A 163 8.76 1.07 -16.27
N THR A 164 7.92 1.85 -16.93
CA THR A 164 7.21 2.98 -16.33
C THR A 164 5.73 2.95 -16.64
N ALA A 165 4.94 3.60 -15.77
CA ALA A 165 3.53 3.89 -16.00
C ALA A 165 3.27 5.35 -15.66
N THR A 166 2.42 6.02 -16.44
CA THR A 166 2.14 7.45 -16.27
C THR A 166 0.65 7.71 -16.10
N LEU A 167 0.32 8.65 -15.23
CA LEU A 167 -1.02 9.21 -15.06
C LEU A 167 -0.95 10.72 -15.30
N THR A 168 -1.75 11.22 -16.23
CA THR A 168 -2.02 12.66 -16.35
C THR A 168 -3.36 12.98 -15.71
N TYR A 169 -3.39 13.95 -14.80
CA TYR A 169 -4.61 14.35 -14.10
C TYR A 169 -4.69 15.86 -13.91
N THR A 170 -5.91 16.37 -13.81
CA THR A 170 -6.21 17.77 -13.56
C THR A 170 -6.89 17.91 -12.21
N LEU A 171 -6.32 18.78 -11.37
CA LEU A 171 -6.88 19.28 -10.12
C LEU A 171 -7.67 20.54 -10.44
N THR A 172 -8.86 20.71 -9.86
CA THR A 172 -9.67 21.93 -9.99
C THR A 172 -10.15 22.34 -8.61
N ASP A 173 -9.65 23.48 -8.11
CA ASP A 173 -10.03 24.02 -6.80
C ASP A 173 -11.51 24.49 -6.82
N PRO A 174 -12.21 24.46 -5.67
CA PRO A 174 -13.58 24.98 -5.57
C PRO A 174 -13.64 26.49 -5.88
N GLU A 175 -14.86 27.00 -6.12
CA GLU A 175 -15.09 28.46 -6.27
C GLU A 175 -14.98 29.21 -4.94
#